data_AF-A0A9W9DJF1-F1
#
_entry.id   AF-A0A9W9DJF1-F1
#
_cell.length_a   1.000
_cell.length_b   1.000
_cell.length_c   1.000
_cell.angle_alpha   90.00
_cell.angle_beta   90.00
_cell.angle_gamma   90.00
#
_symmetry.space_group_name_H-M   'P 1'
#
loop_
_entity.id
_entity.type
_entity.pdbx_description
1 polymer ?
#
loop_
_entity_poly.entity_id
_entity_poly.type
_entity_poly.pdbx_seq_one_letter_code
_entity_poly.pdbx_strand_id
1 'polypeptide(L)'
;QLFVRPGVSDARLKNFEQNPQLYGSKIRNTVLDKRGLTTQQLAEQPWNQQVAYIMAKNAEEIYRSCKDQRFGDAIDWLELFQERIYRVYLDIVKGRPKTLNEAGTRESPEQIQDRLVESHLLRIKNNGETNSRHMVWFLRSVIQSTVCLLFSIDVPEIIRTLRNLRNHVA
;
A
#
# COMPACT_ATOMS: atom_id res chain seq x y z
N GLN A 1 -1.11 -16.42 -4.09
CA GLN A 1 0.25 -16.58 -3.54
C GLN A 1 1.28 -16.28 -4.61
N LEU A 2 1.88 -15.09 -4.56
CA LEU A 2 2.83 -14.64 -5.59
C LEU A 2 4.22 -15.28 -5.41
N PHE A 3 4.58 -15.69 -4.19
CA PHE A 3 5.86 -16.32 -3.86
C PHE A 3 6.02 -17.72 -4.46
N VAL A 4 4.97 -18.55 -4.43
CA VAL A 4 4.97 -19.96 -4.93
C VAL A 4 5.17 -20.04 -6.44
N ARG A 5 4.69 -19.05 -7.20
CA ARG A 5 4.81 -19.09 -8.66
C ARG A 5 6.29 -18.92 -9.07
N PRO A 6 6.80 -19.70 -10.03
CA PRO A 6 8.15 -19.48 -10.54
C PRO A 6 8.29 -18.06 -11.09
N GLY A 7 9.49 -17.50 -10.98
CA GLY A 7 9.86 -16.24 -11.63
C GLY A 7 9.94 -16.40 -13.15
N VAL A 8 10.31 -15.33 -13.85
CA VAL A 8 10.66 -15.44 -15.27
C VAL A 8 11.81 -16.44 -15.48
N SER A 9 11.73 -17.24 -16.54
CA SER A 9 12.75 -18.24 -16.84
C SER A 9 14.05 -17.61 -17.35
N ASP A 10 15.18 -18.25 -17.07
CA ASP A 10 16.50 -17.77 -17.52
C ASP A 10 16.61 -17.69 -19.04
N ALA A 11 15.99 -18.62 -19.78
CA ALA A 11 15.94 -18.57 -21.24
C ALA A 11 15.23 -17.29 -21.74
N ARG A 12 14.16 -16.87 -21.08
CA ARG A 12 13.42 -15.65 -21.45
C ARG A 12 14.22 -14.39 -21.10
N LEU A 13 14.90 -14.41 -19.95
CA LEU A 13 15.81 -13.32 -19.55
C LEU A 13 16.97 -13.18 -20.53
N LYS A 14 17.58 -14.29 -20.95
CA LYS A 14 18.66 -14.29 -21.95
C LYS A 14 18.20 -13.73 -23.29
N ASN A 15 17.01 -14.13 -23.76
CA ASN A 15 16.45 -13.57 -25.00
C ASN A 15 16.17 -12.06 -24.85
N PHE A 16 15.69 -11.63 -23.68
CA PHE A 16 15.49 -10.22 -23.37
C PHE A 16 16.81 -9.43 -23.37
N GLU A 17 17.87 -9.96 -22.78
CA GLU A 17 19.21 -9.34 -22.81
C GLU A 17 19.76 -9.20 -24.23
N GLN A 18 19.44 -10.14 -25.13
CA GLN A 18 19.83 -10.08 -26.54
C GLN A 18 19.05 -9.02 -27.33
N ASN A 19 17.73 -8.97 -27.14
CA ASN A 19 16.88 -7.98 -27.81
C ASN A 19 15.67 -7.59 -26.94
N PRO A 20 15.79 -6.52 -26.15
CA PRO A 20 14.73 -6.06 -25.26
C PRO A 20 13.44 -5.65 -25.97
N GLN A 21 13.54 -5.14 -27.21
CA GLN A 21 12.38 -4.67 -27.97
C GLN A 21 11.51 -5.82 -28.46
N LEU A 22 12.13 -6.93 -28.89
CA LEU A 22 11.43 -8.10 -29.40
C LEU A 22 10.94 -9.04 -28.27
N TYR A 23 11.75 -9.19 -27.22
CA TYR A 23 11.51 -10.17 -26.13
C TYR A 23 11.08 -9.55 -24.81
N GLY A 24 10.71 -8.26 -24.82
CA GLY A 24 10.20 -7.54 -23.66
C GLY A 24 8.98 -8.19 -22.99
N SER A 25 8.73 -7.79 -21.75
CA SER A 25 7.57 -8.25 -20.98
C SER A 25 6.26 -7.80 -21.66
N LYS A 26 5.29 -8.71 -21.82
CA LYS A 26 3.93 -8.37 -22.28
C LYS A 26 3.03 -8.26 -21.06
N ILE A 27 2.12 -7.27 -20.97
CA ILE A 27 1.27 -7.08 -19.77
C ILE A 27 0.62 -8.39 -19.30
N ARG A 28 0.04 -9.15 -20.25
CA ARG A 28 -0.61 -10.42 -19.97
C ARG A 28 0.42 -11.49 -19.62
N ASN A 29 0.21 -12.17 -18.50
CA ASN A 29 1.05 -13.26 -18.01
C ASN A 29 2.51 -12.85 -17.76
N THR A 30 2.77 -11.57 -17.46
CA THR A 30 4.08 -11.15 -16.97
C THR A 30 4.30 -11.65 -15.55
N VAL A 31 5.47 -12.23 -15.35
CA VAL A 31 6.01 -12.64 -14.05
C VAL A 31 7.26 -11.82 -13.78
N LEU A 32 7.52 -11.53 -12.50
CA LEU A 32 8.70 -10.79 -12.08
C LEU A 32 9.94 -11.69 -12.11
N ASP A 33 11.09 -11.08 -12.33
CA ASP A 33 12.38 -11.66 -11.98
C ASP A 33 12.53 -11.64 -10.47
N LYS A 34 12.92 -12.79 -9.92
CA LYS A 34 13.00 -13.05 -8.47
C LYS A 34 14.42 -13.40 -8.01
N ARG A 35 15.42 -13.27 -8.89
CA ARG A 35 16.81 -13.67 -8.59
C ARG A 35 17.49 -12.74 -7.57
N GLY A 36 17.09 -11.46 -7.49
CA GLY A 36 17.67 -10.49 -6.55
C GLY A 36 17.43 -10.82 -5.07
N LEU A 37 18.46 -10.84 -4.23
CA LEU A 37 18.39 -11.21 -2.81
C LEU A 37 17.72 -10.14 -1.92
N THR A 38 17.77 -8.88 -2.32
CA THR A 38 17.15 -7.75 -1.63
C THR A 38 16.05 -7.12 -2.49
N THR A 39 15.17 -6.32 -1.88
CA THR A 39 14.17 -5.56 -2.64
C THR A 39 14.80 -4.59 -3.63
N GLN A 40 15.93 -3.99 -3.24
CA GLN A 40 16.73 -3.13 -4.11
C GLN A 40 17.24 -3.90 -5.34
N GLN A 41 17.85 -5.07 -5.14
CA GLN A 41 18.33 -5.89 -6.25
C GLN A 41 17.19 -6.33 -7.18
N LEU A 42 15.99 -6.61 -6.63
CA LEU A 42 14.82 -6.90 -7.45
C LEU A 42 14.34 -5.68 -8.23
N ALA A 43 14.39 -4.49 -7.65
CA ALA A 43 13.99 -3.24 -8.31
C ALA A 43 14.98 -2.79 -9.40
N GLU A 44 16.26 -3.09 -9.22
CA GLU A 44 17.33 -2.76 -10.18
C GLU A 44 17.42 -3.72 -11.37
N GLN A 45 16.69 -4.84 -11.33
CA GLN A 45 16.69 -5.81 -12.43
C GLN A 45 16.09 -5.21 -13.71
N PRO A 46 16.79 -5.29 -14.87
CA PRO A 46 16.30 -4.72 -16.13
C PRO A 46 14.93 -5.24 -16.55
N TRP A 47 14.68 -6.54 -16.37
CA TRP A 47 13.37 -7.13 -16.64
C TRP A 47 12.27 -6.47 -15.80
N ASN A 48 12.50 -6.29 -14.51
CA ASN A 48 11.54 -5.75 -13.57
C ASN A 48 11.26 -4.26 -13.81
N GLN A 49 12.28 -3.48 -14.18
CA GLN A 49 12.13 -2.10 -14.62
C GLN A 49 11.28 -2.00 -15.90
N GLN A 50 11.52 -2.89 -16.87
CA GLN A 50 10.73 -2.95 -18.09
C GLN A 50 9.26 -3.29 -17.82
N VAL A 51 8.99 -4.18 -16.86
CA VAL A 51 7.61 -4.50 -16.43
C VAL A 51 6.91 -3.25 -15.90
N ALA A 52 7.55 -2.52 -14.98
CA ALA A 52 6.98 -1.29 -14.41
C ALA A 52 6.71 -0.24 -15.51
N TYR A 53 7.67 -0.05 -16.41
CA TYR A 53 7.54 0.88 -17.54
C TYR A 53 6.38 0.52 -18.47
N ILE A 54 6.23 -0.75 -18.85
CA ILE A 54 5.14 -1.18 -19.72
C ILE A 54 3.79 -1.02 -19.02
N MET A 55 3.68 -1.34 -17.72
CA MET A 55 2.44 -1.12 -16.97
C MET A 55 2.07 0.37 -16.93
N ALA A 56 3.05 1.24 -16.65
CA ALA A 56 2.86 2.68 -16.62
C ALA A 56 2.39 3.22 -17.97
N LYS A 57 3.07 2.84 -19.07
CA LYS A 57 2.71 3.28 -20.42
C LYS A 57 1.28 2.87 -20.81
N ASN A 58 0.85 1.67 -20.43
CA ASN A 58 -0.50 1.21 -20.73
C ASN A 58 -1.56 1.91 -19.86
N ALA A 59 -1.26 2.18 -18.59
CA ALA A 59 -2.16 2.97 -17.76
C ALA A 59 -2.29 4.40 -18.28
N GLU A 60 -1.19 5.00 -18.72
CA GLU A 60 -1.19 6.31 -19.38
C GLU A 60 -2.04 6.30 -20.66
N GLU A 61 -1.90 5.27 -21.50
CA GLU A 61 -2.70 5.11 -22.72
C GLU A 61 -4.20 4.97 -22.41
N ILE A 62 -4.56 4.21 -21.37
CA ILE A 62 -5.94 4.08 -20.89
C ILE A 62 -6.47 5.42 -20.37
N TYR A 63 -5.67 6.13 -19.57
CA TYR A 63 -6.03 7.46 -19.04
C TYR A 63 -6.28 8.46 -20.18
N ARG A 64 -5.37 8.55 -21.15
CA ARG A 64 -5.50 9.42 -22.32
C ARG A 64 -6.71 9.08 -23.19
N SER A 65 -7.07 7.80 -23.26
CA SER A 65 -8.23 7.33 -24.03
C SER A 65 -9.55 7.50 -23.28
N CYS A 66 -9.50 7.85 -21.99
CA CYS A 66 -10.68 8.02 -21.17
C CYS A 66 -11.31 9.40 -21.42
N LYS A 67 -12.60 9.41 -21.78
CA LYS A 67 -13.34 10.64 -22.09
C LYS A 67 -13.92 11.32 -20.85
N ASP A 68 -13.92 10.63 -19.72
CA ASP A 68 -14.39 11.16 -18.45
C ASP A 68 -13.21 11.42 -17.51
N GLN A 69 -13.31 12.47 -16.72
CA GLN A 69 -12.27 12.91 -15.78
C GLN A 69 -12.22 12.02 -14.51
N ARG A 70 -12.60 10.73 -14.61
CA ARG A 70 -12.73 9.83 -13.46
C ARG A 70 -11.41 9.56 -12.73
N PHE A 71 -10.30 9.75 -13.41
CA PHE A 71 -8.96 9.50 -12.86
C PHE A 71 -8.34 10.75 -12.22
N GLY A 72 -9.00 11.92 -12.28
CA GLY A 72 -8.50 13.15 -11.68
C GLY A 72 -7.28 13.74 -12.38
N ASP A 73 -6.45 14.44 -11.60
CA ASP A 73 -5.28 15.19 -12.06
C ASP A 73 -4.15 14.29 -12.63
N ALA A 74 -3.07 14.93 -13.09
CA ALA A 74 -1.90 14.24 -13.64
C ALA A 74 -1.31 13.25 -12.62
N ILE A 75 -1.24 11.97 -13.01
CA ILE A 75 -0.68 10.88 -12.20
C ILE A 75 0.68 10.50 -12.77
N ASP A 76 1.73 10.46 -11.94
CA ASP A 76 2.95 9.76 -12.28
C ASP A 76 2.71 8.25 -12.20
N TRP A 77 2.32 7.68 -13.34
CA TRP A 77 2.03 6.26 -13.44
C TRP A 77 3.25 5.39 -13.15
N LEU A 78 4.45 5.85 -13.53
CA LEU A 78 5.66 5.07 -13.34
C LEU A 78 6.00 4.94 -11.86
N GLU A 79 5.99 6.05 -11.13
CA GLU A 79 6.20 6.06 -9.68
C GLU A 79 5.13 5.19 -8.97
N LEU A 80 3.86 5.34 -9.35
CA LEU A 80 2.76 4.55 -8.77
C LEU A 80 2.97 3.04 -8.97
N PHE A 81 3.37 2.60 -10.17
CA PHE A 81 3.63 1.19 -10.42
C PHE A 81 4.90 0.70 -9.74
N GLN A 82 5.97 1.51 -9.70
CA GLN A 82 7.18 1.17 -8.97
C GLN A 82 6.89 0.95 -7.48
N GLU A 83 6.11 1.83 -6.85
CA GLU A 83 5.73 1.69 -5.44
C GLU A 83 4.91 0.40 -5.21
N ARG A 84 3.93 0.13 -6.08
CA ARG A 84 3.08 -1.07 -5.99
C ARG A 84 3.89 -2.36 -6.19
N ILE A 85 4.79 -2.37 -7.15
CA ILE A 85 5.66 -3.53 -7.42
C ILE A 85 6.71 -3.66 -6.30
N TYR A 86 7.17 -2.57 -5.69
CA TYR A 86 8.08 -2.62 -4.55
C TYR A 86 7.47 -3.36 -3.34
N ARG A 87 6.18 -3.15 -3.07
CA ARG A 87 5.44 -3.92 -2.05
C ARG A 87 5.45 -5.43 -2.37
N VAL A 88 5.34 -5.78 -3.64
CA VAL A 88 5.49 -7.16 -4.10
C VAL A 88 6.91 -7.70 -3.87
N TYR A 89 7.95 -6.90 -4.09
CA TYR A 89 9.32 -7.31 -3.77
C TYR A 89 9.50 -7.60 -2.28
N LEU A 90 8.91 -6.78 -1.40
CA LEU A 90 8.92 -7.04 0.04
C LEU A 90 8.28 -8.40 0.35
N ASP A 91 7.16 -8.73 -0.29
CA ASP A 91 6.50 -10.03 -0.11
C ASP A 91 7.35 -11.18 -0.65
N ILE A 92 8.03 -11.00 -1.78
CA ILE A 92 8.96 -12.00 -2.34
C ILE A 92 10.11 -12.26 -1.36
N VAL A 93 10.75 -11.21 -0.85
CA VAL A 93 11.88 -11.32 0.08
C VAL A 93 11.43 -11.94 1.41
N LYS A 94 10.30 -11.52 1.96
CA LYS A 94 9.72 -12.10 3.20
C LYS A 94 9.27 -13.55 3.00
N GLY A 95 8.82 -13.89 1.81
CA GLY A 95 8.37 -15.23 1.43
C GLY A 95 9.50 -16.19 1.09
N ARG A 96 10.77 -15.76 1.19
CA ARG A 96 11.89 -16.69 1.09
C ARG A 96 11.94 -17.60 2.34
N PRO A 97 12.39 -18.84 2.18
CA PRO A 97 12.73 -19.67 3.33
C PRO A 97 13.75 -18.91 4.18
N LYS A 98 13.44 -18.67 5.45
CA LYS A 98 14.44 -18.24 6.41
C LYS A 98 15.43 -19.40 6.58
N THR A 99 16.72 -19.10 6.65
CA THR A 99 17.75 -20.10 6.96
C THR A 99 17.39 -20.81 8.25
N LEU A 100 17.48 -22.16 8.18
CA LEU A 100 17.44 -23.14 9.27
C LEU A 100 16.41 -22.82 10.37
N ASN A 101 15.28 -23.53 10.36
CA ASN A 101 14.48 -23.68 11.58
C ASN A 101 15.36 -24.20 12.74
N GLU A 102 14.86 -24.19 13.98
CA GLU A 102 15.63 -24.58 15.18
C GLU A 102 16.33 -25.96 15.05
N ALA A 103 15.84 -26.81 14.15
CA ALA A 103 16.38 -28.13 13.82
C ALA A 103 17.43 -28.16 12.69
N GLY A 104 17.89 -27.02 12.16
CA GLY A 104 18.88 -27.04 11.08
C GLY A 104 18.32 -27.47 9.72
N THR A 105 17.03 -27.28 9.45
CA THR A 105 16.39 -27.63 8.16
C THR A 105 15.73 -26.42 7.50
N ARG A 106 15.67 -26.40 6.16
CA ARG A 106 14.99 -25.32 5.42
C ARG A 106 13.48 -25.42 5.68
N GLU A 107 12.82 -24.26 5.86
CA GLU A 107 11.36 -24.19 5.97
C GLU A 107 10.69 -24.88 4.77
N SER A 108 9.65 -25.68 5.02
CA SER A 108 8.80 -26.22 3.95
C SER A 108 7.92 -25.11 3.33
N PRO A 109 7.40 -25.29 2.11
CA PRO A 109 6.48 -24.33 1.50
C PRO A 109 5.26 -23.99 2.38
N GLU A 110 4.74 -24.98 3.11
CA GLU A 110 3.62 -24.83 4.03
C GLU A 110 4.00 -23.95 5.22
N GLN A 111 5.17 -24.18 5.82
CA GLN A 111 5.68 -23.35 6.93
C GLN A 111 5.89 -21.89 6.51
N ILE A 112 6.40 -21.67 5.30
CA ILE A 112 6.54 -20.33 4.73
C ILE A 112 5.16 -19.67 4.57
N GLN A 113 4.18 -20.42 4.05
CA GLN A 113 2.82 -19.93 3.90
C GLN A 113 2.20 -19.55 5.24
N ASP A 114 2.29 -20.41 6.25
CA ASP A 114 1.72 -20.16 7.57
C ASP A 114 2.33 -18.93 8.22
N ARG A 115 3.66 -18.79 8.16
CA ARG A 115 4.38 -17.59 8.63
C ARG A 115 3.93 -16.31 7.92
N LEU A 116 3.71 -16.37 6.61
CA LEU A 116 3.22 -15.22 5.85
C LEU A 116 1.78 -14.85 6.23
N VAL A 117 0.91 -15.83 6.44
CA VAL A 117 -0.47 -15.63 6.89
C VAL A 117 -0.48 -15.03 8.30
N GLU A 118 0.30 -15.58 9.22
CA GLU A 118 0.43 -15.08 10.58
C GLU A 118 0.93 -13.63 10.60
N SER A 119 1.98 -13.32 9.82
CA SER A 119 2.49 -11.96 9.68
C SER A 119 1.43 -10.99 9.12
N HIS A 120 0.59 -11.46 8.18
CA HIS A 120 -0.51 -10.66 7.64
C HIS A 120 -1.60 -10.39 8.68
N LEU A 121 -2.02 -11.41 9.43
CA LEU A 121 -3.00 -11.29 10.50
C LEU A 121 -2.53 -10.35 11.60
N LEU A 122 -1.25 -10.44 11.98
CA LEU A 122 -0.63 -9.55 12.96
C LEU A 122 -0.65 -8.09 12.47
N ARG A 123 -0.37 -7.85 11.18
CA ARG A 123 -0.45 -6.51 10.59
C ARG A 123 -1.88 -5.97 10.62
N ILE A 124 -2.88 -6.78 10.26
CA ILE A 124 -4.30 -6.37 10.32
C ILE A 124 -4.65 -5.96 11.76
N LYS A 125 -4.28 -6.76 12.75
CA LYS A 125 -4.51 -6.46 14.17
C LYS A 125 -3.87 -5.13 14.57
N ASN A 126 -2.59 -4.94 14.27
CA ASN A 126 -1.85 -3.72 14.62
C ASN A 126 -2.41 -2.48 13.91
N ASN A 127 -2.82 -2.61 12.64
CA ASN A 127 -3.48 -1.54 11.92
C ASN A 127 -4.83 -1.19 12.54
N GLY A 128 -5.60 -2.20 12.98
CA GLY A 128 -6.83 -2.03 13.73
C GLY A 128 -6.59 -1.21 15.01
N GLU A 129 -5.61 -1.61 15.83
CA GLU A 129 -5.25 -0.91 17.06
C GLU A 129 -4.80 0.54 16.80
N THR A 130 -3.98 0.75 15.78
CA THR A 130 -3.51 2.09 15.38
C THR A 130 -4.67 2.96 14.92
N ASN A 131 -5.57 2.41 14.10
CA ASN A 131 -6.77 3.13 13.64
C ASN A 131 -7.71 3.48 14.80
N SER A 132 -7.89 2.56 15.76
CA SER A 132 -8.63 2.85 16.99
C SER A 132 -7.99 3.99 17.79
N ARG A 133 -6.66 4.06 17.89
CA ARG A 133 -5.97 5.19 18.54
C ARG A 133 -6.19 6.51 17.81
N HIS A 134 -6.13 6.52 16.48
CA HIS A 134 -6.45 7.71 15.68
C HIS A 134 -7.90 8.15 15.87
N MET A 135 -8.85 7.22 15.90
CA MET A 135 -10.26 7.52 16.18
C MET A 135 -10.46 8.11 17.58
N VAL A 136 -9.79 7.58 18.59
CA VAL A 136 -9.83 8.14 19.95
C VAL A 136 -9.25 9.55 19.98
N TRP A 137 -8.13 9.80 19.30
CA TRP A 137 -7.53 11.13 19.21
C TRP A 137 -8.43 12.12 18.48
N PHE A 138 -9.03 11.71 17.37
CA PHE A 138 -10.02 12.48 16.64
C PHE A 138 -11.22 12.85 17.53
N LEU A 139 -11.82 11.87 18.21
CA LEU A 139 -12.93 12.13 19.13
C LEU A 139 -12.54 13.09 20.26
N ARG A 140 -11.33 12.96 20.82
CA ARG A 140 -10.80 13.90 21.82
C ARG A 140 -10.66 15.31 21.26
N SER A 141 -10.14 15.47 20.03
CA SER A 141 -10.02 16.78 19.39
C SER A 141 -11.38 17.44 19.10
N VAL A 142 -12.39 16.64 18.73
CA VAL A 142 -13.76 17.12 18.52
C VAL A 142 -14.37 17.59 19.84
N ILE A 143 -14.25 16.79 20.91
CA ILE A 143 -14.75 17.16 22.24
C ILE A 143 -14.05 18.43 22.75
N GLN A 144 -12.72 18.51 22.65
CA GLN A 144 -11.95 19.69 23.04
C GLN A 144 -12.41 20.94 22.28
N SER A 145 -12.61 20.83 20.96
CA SER A 145 -13.05 21.95 20.13
C SER A 145 -14.47 22.40 20.51
N THR A 146 -15.38 21.46 20.73
CA THR A 146 -16.76 21.75 21.18
C THR A 146 -16.78 22.37 22.57
N VAL A 147 -15.96 21.89 23.50
CA VAL A 147 -15.79 22.47 24.83
C VAL A 147 -15.21 23.89 24.71
N CYS A 148 -14.13 24.10 23.97
CA CYS A 148 -13.58 25.43 23.72
C CYS A 148 -14.62 26.38 23.11
N LEU A 149 -15.46 25.92 22.18
CA LEU A 149 -16.55 26.71 21.62
C LEU A 149 -17.64 27.04 22.66
N LEU A 150 -18.00 26.09 23.52
CA LEU A 150 -19.01 26.29 24.58
C LEU A 150 -18.51 27.19 25.73
N PHE A 151 -17.21 27.15 26.04
CA PHE A 151 -16.58 27.98 27.09
C PHE A 151 -15.99 29.29 26.56
N SER A 152 -15.91 29.49 25.23
CA SER A 152 -15.64 30.80 24.60
C SER A 152 -16.91 31.62 24.42
N ILE A 153 -18.08 31.07 24.75
CA ILE A 153 -19.30 31.85 24.91
C ILE A 153 -19.28 32.39 26.34
N ASP A 154 -19.37 33.72 26.44
CA ASP A 154 -19.41 34.44 27.70
C ASP A 154 -20.64 33.98 28.50
N VAL A 155 -20.43 33.07 29.46
CA VAL A 155 -21.44 32.51 30.36
C VAL A 155 -22.33 33.60 31.02
N PRO A 156 -21.81 34.78 31.40
CA PRO A 156 -22.62 35.92 31.85
C PRO A 156 -23.69 36.37 30.84
N GLU A 157 -23.41 36.33 29.54
CA GLU A 157 -24.30 36.81 28.48
C GLU A 157 -25.46 35.82 28.24
N ILE A 158 -25.20 34.52 28.33
CA ILE A 158 -26.26 33.49 28.33
C ILE A 158 -27.12 33.63 29.58
N ILE A 159 -26.52 33.79 30.77
CA ILE A 159 -27.27 33.94 32.02
C ILE A 159 -28.13 35.22 31.99
N ARG A 160 -27.62 36.31 31.40
CA ARG A 160 -28.35 37.57 31.19
C ARG A 160 -29.54 37.37 30.24
N THR A 161 -29.33 36.65 29.14
CA THR A 161 -30.37 36.37 28.14
C THR A 161 -31.47 35.48 28.71
N LEU A 162 -31.11 34.44 29.48
CA LEU A 162 -32.07 33.56 30.16
C LEU A 162 -32.84 34.27 31.29
N ARG A 163 -32.22 35.21 32.01
CA ARG A 163 -32.91 36.05 33.00
C ARG A 163 -33.92 37.00 32.36
N ASN A 164 -33.57 37.60 31.22
CA ASN A 164 -34.46 38.50 30.49
C ASN A 164 -35.67 37.76 29.89
N LEU A 165 -35.49 36.55 29.36
CA LEU A 165 -36.59 35.72 28.88
C LEU A 165 -37.55 35.30 30.01
N ARG A 166 -37.03 35.03 31.21
CA ARG A 166 -37.86 34.71 32.38
C ARG A 166 -38.72 35.88 32.87
N ASN A 167 -38.28 37.12 32.66
CA ASN A 167 -39.01 38.34 33.04
C ASN A 167 -40.01 38.82 31.97
N HIS A 168 -40.11 38.15 30.83
CA HIS A 168 -41.11 38.44 29.78
C HIS A 168 -42.21 37.37 29.67
N VAL A 169 -42.16 36.34 30.51
CA VAL A 169 -43.17 35.27 30.60
C VAL A 169 -43.92 35.31 31.95
N ALA A 170 -43.76 36.40 32.72
CA ALA A 170 -44.57 36.74 33.89
C ALA A 170 -45.36 38.02 33.60
#